data_AF-A0A4Y8PWT0-F1
#
_entry.id   AF-A0A4Y8PWT0-F1
#
_cell.length_a   1.000
_cell.length_b   1.000
_cell.length_c   1.000
_cell.angle_alpha   90.00
_cell.angle_beta   90.00
_cell.angle_gamma   90.00
#
_symmetry.space_group_name_H-M   'P 1'
#
loop_
_entity.id
_entity.type
_entity.pdbx_description
1 polymer ?
#
loop_
_entity_poly.entity_id
_entity_poly.type
_entity_poly.pdbx_seq_one_letter_code
_entity_poly.pdbx_strand_id
1 'polypeptide(L)'
;MKEDKRNIITPKEAAAAMMQMTMRSAEHGWPAVKPTFAAYVPDAVLSEAQEDDLLKEAYIAALALEVYCIPHAFETDIAAQVGQGMDAIMSSEHFAAHRLAEPICAVYAPRLQMTEANAVKAEAQGGDLAMALLACAVDILYARLPLPLKPEQAEGSLLQFKLMQYVSGMIGKWPLLLQRFDVANEEDAARGGAGA
;
A
#
# COMPACT_ATOMS: atom_id res chain seq x y z
N MET A 1 -22.00 7.30 29.96
CA MET A 1 -21.10 7.12 28.80
C MET A 1 -21.70 7.88 27.64
N LYS A 2 -20.98 8.83 27.05
CA LYS A 2 -21.37 9.37 25.75
C LYS A 2 -20.94 8.31 24.73
N GLU A 3 -21.92 7.70 24.06
CA GLU A 3 -21.62 6.98 22.82
C GLU A 3 -21.03 8.01 21.85
N ASP A 4 -19.75 7.86 21.51
CA ASP A 4 -19.17 8.60 20.40
C ASP A 4 -19.91 8.13 19.15
N LYS A 5 -20.80 8.99 18.63
CA LYS A 5 -21.42 8.78 17.32
C LYS A 5 -20.30 8.79 16.29
N ARG A 6 -19.81 7.60 15.92
CA ARG A 6 -18.89 7.42 14.80
C ARG A 6 -19.65 7.65 13.51
N ASN A 7 -18.98 8.29 12.55
CA ASN A 7 -19.54 8.48 11.23
C ASN A 7 -19.56 7.13 10.50
N ILE A 8 -20.62 6.85 9.75
CA ILE A 8 -20.72 5.63 8.95
C ILE A 8 -20.12 5.90 7.57
N ILE A 9 -19.29 4.98 7.08
CA ILE A 9 -18.78 4.99 5.71
C ILE A 9 -19.06 3.65 5.03
N THR A 10 -19.19 3.69 3.72
CA THR A 10 -19.31 2.48 2.90
C THR A 10 -17.94 1.79 2.76
N PRO A 11 -17.92 0.49 2.41
CA PRO A 11 -16.66 -0.21 2.19
C PRO A 11 -15.81 0.39 1.05
N LYS A 12 -16.48 0.91 0.00
CA LYS A 12 -15.82 1.61 -1.11
C LYS A 12 -15.18 2.92 -0.65
N GLU A 13 -15.85 3.69 0.22
CA GLU A 13 -15.29 4.91 0.78
C GLU A 13 -14.10 4.61 1.71
N ALA A 14 -14.17 3.55 2.51
CA ALA A 14 -13.06 3.09 3.33
C ALA A 14 -11.83 2.73 2.48
N ALA A 15 -12.03 1.94 1.42
CA ALA A 15 -10.97 1.56 0.50
C ALA A 15 -10.38 2.77 -0.27
N ALA A 16 -11.24 3.71 -0.70
CA ALA A 16 -10.79 4.95 -1.33
C ALA A 16 -9.99 5.84 -0.37
N ALA A 17 -10.41 5.96 0.89
CA ALA A 17 -9.70 6.71 1.91
C ALA A 17 -8.32 6.10 2.20
N MET A 18 -8.22 4.77 2.28
CA MET A 18 -6.95 4.06 2.42
C MET A 18 -5.99 4.42 1.28
N MET A 19 -6.42 4.27 0.04
CA MET A 19 -5.56 4.61 -1.11
C MET A 19 -5.12 6.07 -1.11
N GLN A 20 -6.01 7.00 -0.80
CA GLN A 20 -5.68 8.42 -0.73
C GLN A 20 -4.63 8.70 0.35
N MET A 21 -4.70 8.03 1.50
CA MET A 21 -3.66 8.15 2.53
C MET A 21 -2.32 7.59 2.08
N THR A 22 -2.33 6.44 1.41
CA THR A 22 -1.11 5.82 0.86
C THR A 22 -0.47 6.73 -0.18
N MET A 23 -1.27 7.27 -1.12
CA MET A 23 -0.79 8.20 -2.14
C MET A 23 -0.21 9.49 -1.52
N ARG A 24 -0.94 10.13 -0.61
CA ARG A 24 -0.44 11.32 0.09
C ARG A 24 0.84 11.05 0.87
N SER A 25 0.97 9.85 1.45
CA SER A 25 2.19 9.46 2.16
C SER A 25 3.37 9.28 1.21
N ALA A 26 3.12 8.72 0.01
CA ALA A 26 4.12 8.63 -1.04
C ALA A 26 4.58 10.03 -1.48
N GLU A 27 3.64 10.91 -1.85
CA GLU A 27 3.92 12.30 -2.26
C GLU A 27 4.66 13.09 -1.17
N HIS A 28 4.25 12.97 0.08
CA HIS A 28 4.88 13.68 1.19
C HIS A 28 6.31 13.20 1.48
N GLY A 29 6.57 11.89 1.34
CA GLY A 29 7.91 11.34 1.54
C GLY A 29 8.84 11.52 0.33
N TRP A 30 8.30 11.83 -0.85
CA TRP A 30 9.06 11.94 -2.10
C TRP A 30 10.27 12.89 -2.02
N PRO A 31 10.15 14.12 -1.49
CA PRO A 31 11.29 15.06 -1.44
C PRO A 31 12.49 14.51 -0.65
N ALA A 32 12.25 13.67 0.38
CA ALA A 32 13.31 13.12 1.21
C ALA A 32 14.06 11.96 0.52
N VAL A 33 13.39 11.20 -0.35
CA VAL A 33 13.97 10.03 -1.01
C VAL A 33 14.47 10.35 -2.42
N LYS A 34 13.90 11.36 -3.10
CA LYS A 34 14.26 11.80 -4.46
C LYS A 34 15.77 11.89 -4.72
N PRO A 35 16.61 12.48 -3.84
CA PRO A 35 18.06 12.53 -4.09
C PRO A 35 18.71 11.13 -4.19
N THR A 36 18.16 10.14 -3.50
CA THR A 36 18.64 8.75 -3.58
C THR A 36 18.37 8.17 -4.96
N PHE A 37 17.17 8.37 -5.50
CA PHE A 37 16.83 7.92 -6.85
C PHE A 37 17.65 8.62 -7.92
N ALA A 38 17.81 9.95 -7.79
CA ALA A 38 18.59 10.76 -8.71
C ALA A 38 20.05 10.29 -8.81
N ALA A 39 20.63 9.77 -7.73
CA ALA A 39 22.00 9.24 -7.74
C ALA A 39 22.21 8.04 -8.69
N TYR A 40 21.12 7.40 -9.16
CA TYR A 40 21.17 6.22 -10.03
C TYR A 40 20.73 6.50 -11.48
N VAL A 41 20.69 7.76 -11.89
CA VAL A 41 20.55 8.18 -13.29
C VAL A 41 21.80 8.94 -13.76
N PRO A 42 22.14 8.93 -15.07
CA PRO A 42 23.42 9.49 -15.57
C PRO A 42 23.66 10.95 -15.22
N ASP A 43 22.61 11.78 -15.28
CA ASP A 43 22.73 13.23 -15.08
C ASP A 43 22.50 13.67 -13.63
N ALA A 44 22.31 12.71 -12.71
CA ALA A 44 21.97 12.97 -11.31
C ALA A 44 20.74 13.88 -11.09
N VAL A 45 19.86 13.96 -12.09
CA VAL A 45 18.63 14.75 -12.09
C VAL A 45 17.54 13.91 -12.74
N LEU A 46 16.39 13.81 -12.08
CA LEU A 46 15.22 13.14 -12.63
C LEU A 46 14.41 14.13 -13.47
N SER A 47 13.93 13.68 -14.63
CA SER A 47 12.87 14.38 -15.35
C SER A 47 11.53 14.15 -14.65
N GLU A 48 10.55 15.04 -14.89
CA GLU A 48 9.19 14.91 -14.35
C GLU A 48 8.59 13.52 -14.64
N ALA A 49 8.73 13.02 -15.86
CA ALA A 49 8.26 11.68 -16.23
C ALA A 49 8.95 10.56 -15.42
N GLN A 50 10.25 10.69 -15.14
CA GLN A 50 10.96 9.72 -14.30
C GLN A 50 10.48 9.80 -12.85
N GLU A 51 10.21 11.00 -12.33
CA GLU A 51 9.66 11.16 -10.98
C GLU A 51 8.28 10.50 -10.87
N ASP A 52 7.40 10.73 -11.84
CA ASP A 52 6.07 10.15 -11.89
C ASP A 52 6.12 8.61 -11.93
N ASP A 53 7.00 8.04 -12.78
CA ASP A 53 7.16 6.59 -12.88
C ASP A 53 7.70 5.98 -11.57
N LEU A 54 8.69 6.62 -10.94
CA LEU A 54 9.27 6.15 -9.67
C LEU A 54 8.27 6.26 -8.51
N LEU A 55 7.52 7.36 -8.45
CA LEU A 55 6.49 7.57 -7.44
C LEU A 55 5.36 6.56 -7.61
N LYS A 56 4.95 6.30 -8.86
CA LYS A 56 3.96 5.29 -9.20
C LYS A 56 4.38 3.89 -8.77
N GLU A 57 5.62 3.48 -9.06
CA GLU A 57 6.13 2.17 -8.63
C GLU A 57 6.16 2.04 -7.11
N ALA A 58 6.59 3.09 -6.40
CA ALA A 58 6.59 3.10 -4.94
C ALA A 58 5.17 3.03 -4.35
N TYR A 59 4.21 3.76 -4.94
CA TYR A 59 2.80 3.71 -4.58
C TYR A 59 2.20 2.32 -4.82
N ILE A 60 2.49 1.67 -5.95
CA ILE A 60 2.06 0.30 -6.25
C ILE A 60 2.57 -0.67 -5.19
N ALA A 61 3.86 -0.56 -4.81
CA ALA A 61 4.46 -1.43 -3.79
C ALA A 61 3.76 -1.28 -2.44
N ALA A 62 3.55 -0.03 -2.01
CA ALA A 62 2.87 0.26 -0.75
C ALA A 62 1.40 -0.20 -0.78
N LEU A 63 0.67 0.07 -1.87
CA LEU A 63 -0.71 -0.35 -2.02
C LEU A 63 -0.83 -1.88 -2.03
N ALA A 64 0.07 -2.59 -2.71
CA ALA A 64 0.06 -4.05 -2.70
C ALA A 64 0.20 -4.64 -1.29
N LEU A 65 1.07 -4.06 -0.46
CA LEU A 65 1.21 -4.44 0.95
C LEU A 65 -0.06 -4.14 1.73
N GLU A 66 -0.63 -2.95 1.58
CA GLU A 66 -1.84 -2.55 2.31
C GLU A 66 -3.02 -3.48 1.99
N VAL A 67 -3.23 -3.77 0.70
CA VAL A 67 -4.30 -4.67 0.24
C VAL A 67 -4.07 -6.08 0.77
N TYR A 68 -2.84 -6.59 0.69
CA TYR A 68 -2.51 -7.91 1.22
C TYR A 68 -2.76 -8.02 2.72
N CYS A 69 -2.47 -6.95 3.47
CA CYS A 69 -2.58 -6.93 4.92
C CYS A 69 -4.00 -6.68 5.45
N ILE A 70 -5.00 -6.38 4.61
CA ILE A 70 -6.39 -6.15 5.04
C ILE A 70 -6.91 -7.29 5.96
N PRO A 71 -6.78 -8.58 5.61
CA PRO A 71 -7.30 -9.66 6.45
C PRO A 71 -6.61 -9.78 7.81
N HIS A 72 -5.40 -9.24 7.94
CA HIS A 72 -4.61 -9.29 9.17
C HIS A 72 -4.81 -8.04 10.04
N ALA A 73 -5.25 -6.93 9.44
CA ALA A 73 -5.39 -5.65 10.11
C ALA A 73 -6.77 -5.42 10.73
N PHE A 74 -7.79 -6.23 10.37
CA PHE A 74 -9.18 -6.05 10.79
C PHE A 74 -9.83 -7.34 11.29
N GLU A 75 -10.90 -7.17 12.05
CA GLU A 75 -11.86 -8.23 12.33
C GLU A 75 -12.47 -8.75 11.02
N THR A 76 -12.83 -10.04 10.98
CA THR A 76 -13.25 -10.75 9.76
C THR A 76 -14.32 -10.02 8.95
N ASP A 77 -15.36 -9.49 9.62
CA ASP A 77 -16.47 -8.82 8.93
C ASP A 77 -16.05 -7.49 8.29
N ILE A 78 -15.23 -6.71 9.00
CA ILE A 78 -14.68 -5.45 8.49
C ILE A 78 -13.67 -5.73 7.37
N ALA A 79 -12.83 -6.74 7.54
CA ALA A 79 -11.88 -7.17 6.51
C ALA A 79 -12.60 -7.59 5.22
N ALA A 80 -13.69 -8.35 5.33
CA ALA A 80 -14.50 -8.76 4.18
C ALA A 80 -15.13 -7.56 3.47
N GLN A 81 -15.67 -6.61 4.22
CA GLN A 81 -16.25 -5.39 3.66
C GLN A 81 -15.18 -4.55 2.94
N VAL A 82 -14.10 -4.18 3.64
CA VAL A 82 -13.02 -3.34 3.07
C VAL A 82 -12.39 -4.05 1.87
N GLY A 83 -12.21 -5.37 1.93
CA GLY A 83 -11.74 -6.19 0.81
C GLY A 83 -12.65 -6.08 -0.41
N GLN A 84 -13.97 -6.20 -0.24
CA GLN A 84 -14.93 -6.00 -1.35
C GLN A 84 -14.85 -4.59 -1.94
N GLY A 85 -14.72 -3.57 -1.09
CA GLY A 85 -14.53 -2.18 -1.53
C GLY A 85 -13.25 -2.03 -2.37
N MET A 86 -12.18 -2.68 -1.95
CA MET A 86 -10.91 -2.68 -2.68
C MET A 86 -11.01 -3.41 -4.02
N ASP A 87 -11.61 -4.60 -4.05
CA ASP A 87 -11.81 -5.36 -5.29
C ASP A 87 -12.63 -4.55 -6.31
N ALA A 88 -13.68 -3.87 -5.85
CA ALA A 88 -14.48 -2.98 -6.70
C ALA A 88 -13.62 -1.83 -7.27
N ILE A 89 -12.76 -1.22 -6.45
CA ILE A 89 -11.86 -0.16 -6.91
C ILE A 89 -10.80 -0.68 -7.89
N MET A 90 -10.16 -1.83 -7.59
CA MET A 90 -9.14 -2.44 -8.45
C MET A 90 -9.71 -2.87 -9.81
N SER A 91 -10.99 -3.24 -9.85
CA SER A 91 -11.73 -3.57 -11.08
C SER A 91 -12.21 -2.36 -11.89
N SER A 92 -12.05 -1.13 -11.37
CA SER A 92 -12.56 0.08 -12.02
C SER A 92 -11.75 0.47 -13.26
N GLU A 93 -12.41 1.11 -14.23
CA GLU A 93 -11.75 1.62 -15.45
C GLU A 93 -10.59 2.57 -15.15
N HIS A 94 -10.68 3.33 -14.06
CA HIS A 94 -9.62 4.25 -13.64
C HIS A 94 -8.34 3.48 -13.24
N PHE A 95 -8.47 2.40 -12.46
CA PHE A 95 -7.33 1.55 -12.11
C PHE A 95 -6.72 0.84 -13.30
N ALA A 96 -7.57 0.38 -14.21
CA ALA A 96 -7.15 -0.25 -15.45
C ALA A 96 -6.39 0.73 -16.34
N ALA A 97 -6.89 1.96 -16.51
CA ALA A 97 -6.25 3.01 -17.30
C ALA A 97 -4.86 3.36 -16.79
N HIS A 98 -4.67 3.39 -15.47
CA HIS A 98 -3.38 3.66 -14.85
C HIS A 98 -2.48 2.41 -14.70
N ARG A 99 -2.94 1.23 -15.12
CA ARG A 99 -2.21 -0.06 -15.01
C ARG A 99 -1.70 -0.35 -13.60
N LEU A 100 -2.53 -0.02 -12.59
CA LEU A 100 -2.16 -0.18 -11.17
C LEU A 100 -2.48 -1.59 -10.66
N ALA A 101 -3.58 -2.18 -11.11
CA ALA A 101 -4.04 -3.48 -10.63
C ALA A 101 -3.15 -4.65 -11.10
N GLU A 102 -2.69 -4.61 -12.35
CA GLU A 102 -1.91 -5.70 -12.94
C GLU A 102 -0.62 -6.00 -12.16
N PRO A 103 0.26 -5.02 -11.85
CA PRO A 103 1.42 -5.28 -11.01
C PRO A 103 1.07 -5.86 -9.63
N ILE A 104 0.02 -5.34 -8.98
CA ILE A 104 -0.41 -5.81 -7.65
C ILE A 104 -0.79 -7.29 -7.70
N CYS A 105 -1.67 -7.65 -8.64
CA CYS A 105 -2.21 -9.02 -8.74
C CYS A 105 -1.21 -10.02 -9.32
N ALA A 106 -0.44 -9.63 -10.33
CA ALA A 106 0.44 -10.56 -11.07
C ALA A 106 1.84 -10.68 -10.48
N VAL A 107 2.34 -9.63 -9.80
CA VAL A 107 3.73 -9.58 -9.31
C VAL A 107 3.79 -9.64 -7.80
N TYR A 108 3.07 -8.73 -7.10
CA TYR A 108 3.19 -8.62 -5.66
C TYR A 108 2.43 -9.72 -4.91
N ALA A 109 1.13 -9.90 -5.19
CA ALA A 109 0.29 -10.82 -4.42
C ALA A 109 0.84 -12.26 -4.35
N PRO A 110 1.29 -12.90 -5.46
CA PRO A 110 1.82 -14.27 -5.40
C PRO A 110 3.09 -14.37 -4.54
N ARG A 111 3.94 -13.33 -4.57
CA ARG A 111 5.21 -13.29 -3.83
C ARG A 111 4.98 -13.03 -2.34
N LEU A 112 4.04 -12.15 -1.99
CA LEU A 112 3.62 -11.90 -0.61
C LEU A 112 3.00 -13.16 -0.01
N GLN A 113 2.12 -13.85 -0.74
CA GLN A 113 1.54 -15.13 -0.33
C GLN A 113 2.59 -16.20 -0.07
N MET A 114 3.56 -16.32 -0.99
CA MET A 114 4.67 -17.27 -0.79
C MET A 114 5.53 -16.90 0.42
N THR A 115 5.74 -15.60 0.67
CA THR A 115 6.51 -15.10 1.82
C THR A 115 5.80 -15.42 3.12
N GLU A 116 4.49 -15.17 3.23
CA GLU A 116 3.70 -15.56 4.40
C GLU A 116 3.75 -17.06 4.62
N ALA A 117 3.53 -17.88 3.58
CA ALA A 117 3.56 -19.33 3.71
C ALA A 117 4.91 -19.86 4.22
N ASN A 118 6.01 -19.22 3.84
CA ASN A 118 7.34 -19.57 4.33
C ASN A 118 7.56 -19.11 5.78
N ALA A 119 7.09 -17.93 6.14
CA ALA A 119 7.16 -17.41 7.50
C ALA A 119 6.36 -18.30 8.48
N VAL A 120 5.17 -18.74 8.09
CA VAL A 120 4.35 -19.69 8.86
C VAL A 120 5.08 -21.02 9.07
N LYS A 121 5.72 -21.57 8.02
CA LYS A 121 6.53 -22.79 8.14
C LYS A 121 7.73 -22.63 9.06
N ALA A 122 8.28 -21.42 9.16
CA ALA A 122 9.40 -21.08 10.01
C ALA A 122 8.99 -20.68 11.44
N GLU A 123 7.70 -20.76 11.79
CA GLU A 123 7.16 -20.34 13.09
C GLU A 123 7.51 -18.88 13.43
N ALA A 124 7.59 -18.04 12.41
CA ALA A 124 7.89 -16.62 12.56
C ALA A 124 6.81 -15.90 13.38
N GLN A 125 7.22 -14.95 14.23
CA GLN A 125 6.27 -14.15 15.01
C GLN A 125 5.68 -13.03 14.14
N GLY A 126 4.61 -12.36 14.63
CA GLY A 126 3.92 -11.32 13.85
C GLY A 126 4.82 -10.16 13.39
N GLY A 127 5.79 -9.75 14.20
CA GLY A 127 6.77 -8.73 13.81
C GLY A 127 7.72 -9.21 12.71
N ASP A 128 8.13 -10.48 12.75
CA ASP A 128 8.99 -11.10 11.75
C ASP A 128 8.27 -11.23 10.40
N LEU A 129 6.98 -11.60 10.43
CA LEU A 129 6.13 -11.66 9.23
C LEU A 129 5.98 -10.27 8.59
N ALA A 130 5.68 -9.24 9.36
CA ALA A 130 5.52 -7.87 8.83
C ALA A 130 6.81 -7.39 8.15
N MET A 131 7.97 -7.64 8.77
CA MET A 131 9.26 -7.30 8.18
C MET A 131 9.57 -8.12 6.92
N ALA A 132 9.23 -9.42 6.90
CA ALA A 132 9.42 -10.27 5.74
C ALA A 132 8.56 -9.81 4.54
N LEU A 133 7.29 -9.45 4.78
CA LEU A 133 6.40 -8.92 3.74
C LEU A 133 6.91 -7.58 3.19
N LEU A 134 7.32 -6.67 4.09
CA LEU A 134 7.91 -5.39 3.70
C LEU A 134 9.17 -5.58 2.85
N ALA A 135 10.09 -6.45 3.30
CA ALA A 135 11.31 -6.77 2.55
C ALA A 135 10.98 -7.35 1.17
N CYS A 136 10.03 -8.29 1.09
CA CYS A 136 9.58 -8.85 -0.18
C CYS A 136 9.04 -7.78 -1.13
N ALA A 137 8.21 -6.85 -0.66
CA ALA A 137 7.68 -5.79 -1.49
C ALA A 137 8.78 -4.82 -1.96
N VAL A 138 9.74 -4.50 -1.09
CA VAL A 138 10.88 -3.65 -1.45
C VAL A 138 11.80 -4.32 -2.46
N ASP A 139 12.03 -5.62 -2.35
CA ASP A 139 12.83 -6.36 -3.33
C ASP A 139 12.15 -6.37 -4.71
N ILE A 140 10.82 -6.54 -4.76
CA ILE A 140 10.05 -6.44 -6.00
C ILE A 140 10.13 -5.02 -6.57
N LEU A 141 9.93 -3.99 -5.73
CA LEU A 141 10.07 -2.59 -6.12
C LEU A 141 11.45 -2.34 -6.71
N TYR A 142 12.51 -2.70 -5.99
CA TYR A 142 13.91 -2.55 -6.41
C TYR A 142 14.17 -3.16 -7.79
N ALA A 143 13.61 -4.35 -8.06
CA ALA A 143 13.74 -5.00 -9.35
C ALA A 143 13.04 -4.23 -10.48
N ARG A 144 11.92 -3.57 -10.18
CA ARG A 144 11.08 -2.85 -11.14
C ARG A 144 11.53 -1.42 -11.41
N LEU A 145 12.30 -0.80 -10.52
CA LEU A 145 12.73 0.58 -10.69
C LEU A 145 13.56 0.77 -11.98
N PRO A 146 13.17 1.71 -12.87
CA PRO A 146 13.88 1.99 -14.12
C PRO A 146 15.12 2.87 -13.90
N LEU A 147 15.99 2.49 -12.96
CA LEU A 147 17.22 3.22 -12.64
C LEU A 147 18.42 2.51 -13.29
N PRO A 148 19.04 3.08 -14.33
CA PRO A 148 20.06 2.40 -15.13
C PRO A 148 21.37 2.16 -14.38
N LEU A 149 21.67 2.95 -13.34
CA LEU A 149 22.90 2.81 -12.56
C LEU A 149 22.69 2.08 -11.22
N LYS A 150 21.48 1.56 -10.94
CA LYS A 150 21.23 0.83 -9.68
C LYS A 150 22.06 -0.46 -9.65
N PRO A 151 22.61 -0.86 -8.48
CA PRO A 151 23.30 -2.13 -8.34
C PRO A 151 22.42 -3.31 -8.79
N GLU A 152 23.02 -4.35 -9.36
CA GLU A 152 22.27 -5.56 -9.73
C GLU A 152 21.69 -6.25 -8.49
N GLN A 153 22.46 -6.27 -7.41
CA GLN A 153 22.06 -6.83 -6.12
C GLN A 153 21.55 -5.73 -5.19
N ALA A 154 20.35 -5.92 -4.64
CA ALA A 154 19.75 -4.98 -3.71
C ALA A 154 20.46 -4.97 -2.34
N GLU A 155 20.93 -6.14 -1.90
CA GLU A 155 21.43 -6.37 -0.55
C GLU A 155 22.56 -5.41 -0.18
N GLY A 156 22.38 -4.68 0.92
CA GLY A 156 23.37 -3.73 1.43
C GLY A 156 23.49 -2.44 0.62
N SER A 157 22.69 -2.25 -0.44
CA SER A 157 22.68 -1.00 -1.20
C SER A 157 21.97 0.13 -0.42
N LEU A 158 22.46 1.36 -0.58
CA LEU A 158 21.81 2.55 -0.04
C LEU A 158 20.37 2.68 -0.57
N LEU A 159 20.15 2.34 -1.85
CA LEU A 159 18.84 2.35 -2.48
C LEU A 159 17.87 1.42 -1.75
N GLN A 160 18.24 0.15 -1.52
CA GLN A 160 17.37 -0.79 -0.79
C GLN A 160 17.01 -0.26 0.60
N PHE A 161 18.00 0.23 1.35
CA PHE A 161 17.77 0.81 2.68
C PHE A 161 16.79 1.99 2.63
N LYS A 162 16.93 2.88 1.64
CA LYS A 162 16.06 4.03 1.46
C LYS A 162 14.66 3.64 1.01
N LEU A 163 14.52 2.61 0.17
CA LEU A 163 13.22 2.07 -0.21
C LEU A 163 12.50 1.43 0.98
N MET A 164 13.21 0.68 1.84
CA MET A 164 12.65 0.16 3.09
C MET A 164 12.08 1.28 3.97
N GLN A 165 12.85 2.34 4.20
CA GLN A 165 12.39 3.50 4.96
C GLN A 165 11.18 4.18 4.31
N TYR A 166 11.23 4.36 2.99
CA TYR A 166 10.19 5.06 2.25
C TYR A 166 8.87 4.29 2.24
N VAL A 167 8.90 2.99 1.87
CA VAL A 167 7.71 2.12 1.82
C VAL A 167 7.12 1.92 3.22
N SER A 168 7.93 1.66 4.23
CA SER A 168 7.42 1.55 5.61
C SER A 168 6.74 2.84 6.10
N GLY A 169 7.23 4.00 5.66
CA GLY A 169 6.62 5.29 5.96
C GLY A 169 5.31 5.57 5.22
N MET A 170 4.94 4.77 4.22
CA MET A 170 3.67 4.90 3.48
C MET A 170 2.54 4.08 4.10
N ILE A 171 2.86 2.93 4.69
CA ILE A 171 1.88 1.91 5.06
C ILE A 171 1.43 2.00 6.52
N GLY A 172 0.32 1.32 6.86
CA GLY A 172 -0.13 1.07 8.23
C GLY A 172 -0.79 2.27 8.92
N LYS A 173 -1.07 3.36 8.19
CA LYS A 173 -1.70 4.56 8.75
C LYS A 173 -3.22 4.51 8.74
N TRP A 174 -3.80 3.78 7.79
CA TRP A 174 -5.24 3.75 7.57
C TRP A 174 -6.06 2.99 8.62
N PRO A 175 -5.54 2.00 9.38
CA PRO A 175 -6.31 1.42 10.48
C PRO A 175 -6.71 2.46 11.53
N LEU A 176 -5.92 3.55 11.67
CA LEU A 176 -6.25 4.68 12.53
C LEU A 176 -7.47 5.48 12.02
N LEU A 177 -7.77 5.47 10.72
CA LEU A 177 -9.00 6.06 10.21
C LEU A 177 -10.20 5.26 10.68
N LEU A 178 -10.15 3.94 10.58
CA LEU A 178 -11.27 3.07 10.94
C LEU A 178 -11.54 3.00 12.45
N GLN A 179 -10.67 3.58 13.29
CA GLN A 179 -11.03 3.87 14.69
C GLN A 179 -12.08 4.98 14.83
N ARG A 180 -12.29 5.80 13.79
CA ARG A 180 -13.19 6.97 13.80
C ARG A 180 -14.46 6.77 12.98
N PHE A 181 -14.54 5.68 12.23
CA PHE A 181 -15.65 5.38 11.33
C PHE A 181 -16.11 3.95 11.51
N ASP A 182 -17.42 3.74 11.41
CA ASP A 182 -17.98 2.39 11.31
C ASP A 182 -18.23 2.07 9.83
N VAL A 183 -17.79 0.89 9.38
CA VAL A 183 -18.00 0.44 7.99
C VAL A 183 -19.33 -0.29 7.93
N ALA A 184 -20.25 0.19 7.09
CA ALA A 184 -21.55 -0.45 6.89
C ALA A 184 -21.97 -0.37 5.43
N ASN A 185 -22.83 -1.30 5.01
CA ASN A 185 -23.34 -1.35 3.64
C ASN A 185 -24.23 -0.13 3.32
N GLU A 186 -24.41 0.19 2.04
CA GLU A 186 -25.15 1.38 1.56
C GLU A 186 -26.55 1.53 2.16
N GLU A 187 -27.27 0.41 2.39
CA GLU A 187 -28.61 0.42 3.01
C GLU A 187 -28.59 0.85 4.48
N ASP A 188 -27.52 0.56 5.22
CA ASP A 188 -27.35 0.93 6.62
C ASP A 188 -26.74 2.33 6.77
N ALA A 189 -25.84 2.71 5.86
CA ALA A 189 -25.30 4.07 5.77
C ALA A 189 -26.39 5.11 5.45
N ALA A 190 -27.33 4.78 4.56
CA ALA A 190 -28.47 5.64 4.21
C ALA A 190 -29.47 5.81 5.37
N ARG A 191 -29.67 4.78 6.20
CA ARG A 191 -30.54 4.85 7.39
C ARG A 191 -29.93 5.69 8.51
N GLY A 192 -28.60 5.70 8.65
CA GLY A 192 -27.90 6.56 9.61
C GLY A 192 -27.93 8.06 9.30
N GLY A 193 -28.10 8.43 8.02
CA GLY A 193 -28.19 9.83 7.58
C GLY A 193 -29.60 10.44 7.59
N ALA A 194 -30.65 9.62 7.60
CA ALA A 194 -32.06 10.07 7.56
C ALA A 194 -32.69 10.27 8.96
N GLY A 195 -31.92 10.10 10.04
CA GLY A 195 -32.37 10.18 11.43
C GLY A 195 -31.59 11.20 12.28
N ALA A 196 -31.24 12.35 11.70
CA ALA A 196 -30.68 13.50 12.43
C ALA A 196 -31.70 14.66 12.46
#